data_AF-A0A8H5D1G5-F1
#
_entry.id   AF-A0A8H5D1G5-F1
#
_cell.length_a   1.000
_cell.length_b   1.000
_cell.length_c   1.000
_cell.angle_alpha   90.00
_cell.angle_beta   90.00
_cell.angle_gamma   90.00
#
_symmetry.space_group_name_H-M   'P 1'
#
loop_
_entity.id
_entity.type
_entity.pdbx_description
1 polymer ?
#
loop_
_entity_poly.entity_id
_entity_poly.type
_entity_poly.pdbx_seq_one_letter_code
_entity_poly.pdbx_strand_id
1 'polypeptide(L)'
;MSSSGICEYSPTGALVPYSKMDRNGSRLSISDIPRELISEIFLFFCTEFLPLSLPPQLLLTQICAYWRAVAHRTPRLWTQLSMNMRTGKFPHHTELITAWLKRSGSLPLDIKMMVAKGQGKRLKNPLKAVIPFIHRWRCFEVDSPLHILRPLLLLPKPSAPLLEHVCIHVRQVTERSLEWFKRDAQQRLAKNGAAFSCFLGAPRLYSLHAGVSHDSRRGGRSPLPLDTFIPYKQITHLTLGEFESVKESRKLLLVKQQVQSKAGRTHSGMRIETDERR
;
A
#
# COMPACT_ATOMS: atom_id res chain seq x y z
N MET A 1 -33.21 6.70 36.56
CA MET A 1 -34.56 6.18 36.24
C MET A 1 -35.10 7.00 35.09
N SER A 2 -35.51 6.32 34.03
CA SER A 2 -36.04 6.85 32.78
C SER A 2 -37.26 7.77 32.95
N SER A 3 -37.44 8.76 32.07
CA SER A 3 -38.61 8.80 31.17
C SER A 3 -38.51 9.89 30.07
N SER A 4 -38.35 9.44 28.84
CA SER A 4 -39.22 9.65 27.66
C SER A 4 -39.83 11.04 27.34
N GLY A 5 -39.58 11.51 26.10
CA GLY A 5 -40.51 12.17 25.14
C GLY A 5 -41.19 13.48 25.57
N ILE A 6 -41.27 14.51 24.72
CA ILE A 6 -42.25 14.57 23.62
C ILE A 6 -41.77 15.61 22.59
N CYS A 7 -41.84 15.22 21.31
CA CYS A 7 -41.83 16.14 20.18
C CYS A 7 -43.16 16.92 20.16
N GLU A 8 -43.12 18.24 20.33
CA GLU A 8 -44.25 19.10 19.97
C GLU A 8 -44.16 19.49 18.48
N TYR A 9 -45.08 18.92 17.71
CA TYR A 9 -45.36 19.31 16.33
C TYR A 9 -46.20 20.59 16.34
N SER A 10 -45.68 21.70 15.81
CA SER A 10 -46.48 22.92 15.59
C SER A 10 -47.31 22.78 14.30
N PRO A 11 -48.62 23.13 14.28
CA PRO A 11 -49.51 22.82 13.15
C PRO A 11 -49.55 23.90 12.04
N THR A 12 -48.49 24.70 11.89
CA THR A 12 -48.37 25.63 10.75
C THR A 12 -47.02 25.43 10.07
N GLY A 13 -47.05 24.95 8.83
CA GLY A 13 -45.89 24.59 8.02
C GLY A 13 -45.07 25.80 7.54
N ALA A 14 -44.53 26.59 8.47
CA ALA A 14 -43.51 27.58 8.18
C ALA A 14 -42.19 27.12 8.82
N LEU A 15 -41.17 26.90 7.98
CA LEU A 15 -39.80 26.68 8.43
C LEU A 15 -39.34 27.92 9.21
N VAL A 16 -39.24 27.80 10.54
CA VAL A 16 -38.59 28.82 11.36
C VAL A 16 -37.08 28.78 11.02
N PRO A 17 -36.48 29.83 10.46
CA PRO A 17 -35.05 29.86 10.25
C PRO A 17 -34.39 29.82 11.62
N TYR A 18 -33.54 28.82 11.85
CA TYR A 18 -32.68 28.80 13.03
C TYR A 18 -31.62 29.90 12.86
N SER A 19 -31.98 31.14 13.18
CA SER A 19 -31.05 32.27 13.21
C SER A 19 -31.40 33.20 14.37
N LYS A 20 -31.01 32.79 15.58
CA LYS A 20 -30.56 33.78 16.57
C LYS A 20 -29.17 34.23 16.14
N MET A 21 -29.11 35.29 15.34
CA MET A 21 -27.90 36.06 15.09
C MET A 21 -27.68 37.00 16.28
N ASP A 22 -26.54 36.87 16.93
CA ASP A 22 -26.04 37.90 17.83
C ASP A 22 -25.74 39.17 17.04
N ARG A 23 -26.10 40.34 17.59
CA ARG A 23 -26.03 41.67 16.95
C ARG A 23 -24.59 42.19 16.69
N ASN A 24 -23.58 41.34 16.80
CA ASN A 24 -22.19 41.60 16.39
C ASN A 24 -21.51 40.35 15.78
N GLY A 25 -22.29 39.37 15.32
CA GLY A 25 -21.83 38.03 14.97
C GLY A 25 -21.04 37.92 13.67
N SER A 26 -19.73 38.17 13.74
CA SER A 26 -18.79 37.68 12.72
C SER A 26 -18.94 36.16 12.62
N ARG A 27 -19.52 35.69 11.51
CA ARG A 27 -19.55 34.26 11.18
C ARG A 27 -18.10 33.81 11.03
N LEU A 28 -17.61 32.99 11.95
CA LEU A 28 -16.31 32.35 11.81
C LEU A 28 -16.34 31.54 10.53
N SER A 29 -15.56 31.99 9.55
CA SER A 29 -15.31 31.25 8.33
C SER A 29 -14.18 30.27 8.59
N ILE A 30 -14.18 29.15 7.88
CA ILE A 30 -13.07 28.21 7.96
C ILE A 30 -11.75 28.83 7.48
N SER A 31 -11.80 29.89 6.67
CA SER A 31 -10.61 30.67 6.29
C SER A 31 -9.93 31.34 7.47
N ASP A 32 -10.64 31.51 8.59
CA ASP A 32 -10.14 32.24 9.76
C ASP A 32 -9.31 31.33 10.68
N ILE A 33 -9.37 30.00 10.46
CA ILE A 33 -8.55 29.03 11.16
C ILE A 33 -7.16 28.96 10.49
N PRO A 34 -6.06 29.07 11.26
CA PRO A 34 -4.71 28.87 10.74
C PRO A 34 -4.59 27.55 9.97
N ARG A 35 -3.94 27.61 8.81
CA ARG A 35 -3.82 26.46 7.89
C ARG A 35 -3.12 25.26 8.51
N GLU A 36 -2.24 25.48 9.49
CA GLU A 36 -1.53 24.46 10.25
C GLU A 36 -2.51 23.61 11.05
N LEU A 37 -3.47 24.25 11.72
CA LEU A 37 -4.51 23.56 12.48
C LEU A 37 -5.44 22.76 11.56
N ILE A 38 -5.84 23.35 10.43
CA ILE A 38 -6.65 22.62 9.44
C ILE A 38 -5.88 21.42 8.88
N SER A 39 -4.57 21.57 8.65
CA SER A 39 -3.72 20.48 8.17
C SER A 39 -3.66 19.34 9.19
N GLU A 40 -3.53 19.63 10.48
CA GLU A 40 -3.55 18.62 11.54
C GLU A 40 -4.93 17.95 11.67
N ILE A 41 -6.03 18.71 11.55
CA ILE A 41 -7.39 18.15 11.49
C ILE A 41 -7.53 17.19 10.30
N PHE A 42 -7.02 17.57 9.12
CA PHE A 42 -7.06 16.72 7.93
C PHE A 42 -6.25 15.44 8.12
N LEU A 43 -5.08 15.54 8.76
CA LEU A 43 -4.24 14.39 9.05
C LEU A 43 -4.95 13.42 9.99
N PHE A 44 -5.54 13.94 11.07
CA PHE A 44 -6.33 13.15 12.01
C PHE A 44 -7.50 12.45 11.32
N PHE A 45 -8.30 13.20 10.53
CA PHE A 45 -9.42 12.65 9.76
C PHE A 45 -8.99 11.53 8.80
N CYS A 46 -7.82 11.67 8.15
CA CYS A 46 -7.33 10.68 7.19
C CYS A 46 -6.69 9.45 7.84
N THR A 47 -6.36 9.49 9.14
CA THR A 47 -5.86 8.33 9.89
C THR A 47 -6.97 7.45 10.43
N GLU A 48 -8.19 7.97 10.60
CA GLU A 48 -9.32 7.17 11.06
C GLU A 48 -9.78 6.18 9.99
N PHE A 49 -10.06 4.95 10.41
CA PHE A 49 -10.49 3.88 9.53
C PHE A 49 -11.97 4.05 9.15
N LEU A 50 -12.24 5.03 8.30
CA LEU A 50 -13.58 5.30 7.81
C LEU A 50 -13.89 4.38 6.61
N PRO A 51 -15.06 3.70 6.58
CA PRO A 51 -15.47 2.83 5.48
C PRO A 51 -15.95 3.66 4.27
N LEU A 52 -15.07 4.52 3.75
CA LEU A 52 -15.37 5.42 2.64
C LEU A 52 -15.16 4.72 1.29
N SER A 53 -15.99 5.08 0.31
CA SER A 53 -15.86 4.62 -1.07
C SER A 53 -14.66 5.23 -1.81
N LEU A 54 -14.17 6.38 -1.33
CA LEU A 54 -13.01 7.10 -1.85
C LEU A 54 -12.03 7.42 -0.71
N PRO A 55 -10.73 7.58 -1.02
CA PRO A 55 -9.76 8.05 -0.04
C PRO A 55 -10.21 9.38 0.59
N PRO A 56 -10.17 9.53 1.92
CA PRO A 56 -10.62 10.73 2.62
C PRO A 56 -9.93 12.00 2.13
N GLN A 57 -8.66 11.90 1.71
CA GLN A 57 -7.88 12.99 1.10
C GLN A 57 -8.58 13.59 -0.11
N LEU A 58 -9.23 12.76 -0.95
CA LEU A 58 -9.95 13.25 -2.13
C LEU A 58 -11.23 13.97 -1.71
N LEU A 59 -11.94 13.49 -0.68
CA LEU A 59 -13.14 14.16 -0.15
C LEU A 59 -12.80 15.55 0.37
N LEU A 60 -11.70 15.70 1.11
CA LEU A 60 -11.21 17.00 1.59
C LEU A 60 -11.01 18.01 0.45
N THR A 61 -10.59 17.52 -0.74
CA THR A 61 -10.39 18.39 -1.92
C THR A 61 -11.69 18.81 -2.62
N GLN A 62 -12.83 18.24 -2.25
CA GLN A 62 -14.13 18.53 -2.89
C GLN A 62 -15.02 19.47 -2.07
N ILE A 63 -14.67 19.79 -0.83
CA ILE A 63 -15.53 20.59 0.06
C ILE A 63 -15.58 22.06 -0.36
N CYS A 64 -14.44 22.75 -0.38
CA CYS A 64 -14.35 24.13 -0.87
C CYS A 64 -12.95 24.42 -1.43
N ALA A 65 -12.80 25.57 -2.11
CA ALA A 65 -11.52 25.97 -2.71
C ALA A 65 -10.38 26.10 -1.68
N TYR A 66 -10.69 26.61 -0.49
CA TYR A 66 -9.71 26.76 0.60
C TYR A 66 -9.22 25.39 1.12
N TRP A 67 -10.14 24.46 1.41
CA TRP A 67 -9.78 23.11 1.85
C TRP A 67 -8.95 22.37 0.82
N ARG A 68 -9.31 22.48 -0.47
CA ARG A 68 -8.52 21.94 -1.56
C ARG A 68 -7.09 22.50 -1.57
N ALA A 69 -6.94 23.81 -1.39
CA ALA A 69 -5.64 24.46 -1.34
C ALA A 69 -4.81 23.99 -0.13
N VAL A 70 -5.43 23.89 1.05
CA VAL A 70 -4.77 23.37 2.26
C VAL A 70 -4.35 21.91 2.05
N ALA A 71 -5.27 21.02 1.65
CA ALA A 71 -4.98 19.60 1.43
C ALA A 71 -3.86 19.38 0.42
N HIS A 72 -3.87 20.09 -0.72
CA HIS A 72 -2.78 20.00 -1.72
C HIS A 72 -1.43 20.50 -1.19
N ARG A 73 -1.43 21.46 -0.24
CA ARG A 73 -0.21 22.01 0.36
C ARG A 73 0.23 21.27 1.64
N THR A 74 -0.37 20.12 1.95
CA THR A 74 -0.03 19.30 3.13
C THR A 74 0.51 17.95 2.66
N PRO A 75 1.83 17.83 2.37
CA PRO A 75 2.41 16.63 1.77
C PRO A 75 2.20 15.35 2.56
N ARG A 76 2.14 15.45 3.89
CA ARG A 76 1.90 14.32 4.82
C ARG A 76 0.60 13.56 4.51
N LEU A 77 -0.41 14.21 3.93
CA LEU A 77 -1.68 13.54 3.56
C LEU A 77 -1.51 12.53 2.41
N TRP A 78 -0.47 12.72 1.59
CA TRP A 78 -0.30 12.02 0.32
C TRP A 78 0.81 10.96 0.36
N THR A 79 1.38 10.68 1.54
CA THR A 79 2.46 9.70 1.70
C THR A 79 1.98 8.25 1.65
N GLN A 80 0.71 8.01 1.93
CA GLN A 80 0.09 6.69 1.90
C GLN A 80 -0.81 6.57 0.66
N LEU A 81 -0.52 5.59 -0.19
CA LEU A 81 -1.29 5.29 -1.39
C LEU A 81 -1.77 3.84 -1.33
N SER A 82 -3.08 3.65 -1.14
CA SER A 82 -3.72 2.33 -1.20
C SER A 82 -4.64 2.25 -2.41
N MET A 83 -4.43 1.23 -3.24
CA MET A 83 -5.15 1.06 -4.51
C MET A 83 -5.80 -0.31 -4.59
N ASN A 84 -7.12 -0.33 -4.70
CA ASN A 84 -7.87 -1.54 -5.01
C ASN A 84 -8.36 -1.51 -6.46
N MET A 85 -7.58 -2.13 -7.35
CA MET A 85 -7.85 -2.25 -8.78
C MET A 85 -8.59 -3.54 -9.13
N ARG A 86 -9.24 -4.21 -8.16
CA ARG A 86 -9.89 -5.50 -8.41
C ARG A 86 -11.13 -5.39 -9.31
N THR A 87 -11.81 -4.24 -9.32
CA THR A 87 -13.05 -4.03 -10.06
C THR A 87 -12.85 -3.56 -11.50
N GLY A 88 -11.60 -3.27 -11.92
CA GLY A 88 -11.29 -2.84 -13.29
C GLY A 88 -11.85 -1.45 -13.70
N LYS A 89 -12.42 -0.69 -12.76
CA LYS A 89 -13.23 0.50 -13.03
C LYS A 89 -12.49 1.84 -13.15
N PHE A 90 -11.15 1.89 -13.14
CA PHE A 90 -10.48 3.19 -13.28
C PHE A 90 -9.56 3.26 -14.51
N PRO A 91 -9.94 4.01 -15.56
CA PRO A 91 -9.16 4.10 -16.78
C PRO A 91 -7.94 5.06 -16.70
N HIS A 92 -7.86 5.91 -15.67
CA HIS A 92 -6.82 6.96 -15.51
C HIS A 92 -5.89 6.76 -14.30
N HIS A 93 -5.61 5.51 -13.95
CA HIS A 93 -4.81 5.18 -12.77
C HIS A 93 -3.44 5.87 -12.75
N THR A 94 -2.72 5.87 -13.88
CA THR A 94 -1.33 6.33 -13.91
C THR A 94 -1.20 7.82 -13.60
N GLU A 95 -2.05 8.66 -14.20
CA GLU A 95 -2.01 10.10 -14.01
C GLU A 95 -2.43 10.48 -12.58
N LEU A 96 -3.48 9.84 -12.04
CA LEU A 96 -3.93 10.05 -10.67
C LEU A 96 -2.89 9.61 -9.63
N ILE A 97 -2.28 8.44 -9.82
CA ILE A 97 -1.18 7.96 -8.98
C ILE A 97 -0.02 8.94 -9.02
N THR A 98 0.37 9.39 -10.21
CA THR A 98 1.49 10.31 -10.36
C THR A 98 1.19 11.64 -9.67
N ALA A 99 -0.01 12.17 -9.82
CA ALA A 99 -0.43 13.40 -9.14
C ALA A 99 -0.44 13.24 -7.61
N TRP A 100 -0.95 12.10 -7.11
CA TRP A 100 -0.92 11.75 -5.69
C TRP A 100 0.51 11.75 -5.15
N LEU A 101 1.41 11.01 -5.81
CA LEU A 101 2.80 10.89 -5.39
C LEU A 101 3.57 12.22 -5.53
N LYS A 102 3.25 13.07 -6.49
CA LYS A 102 3.84 14.42 -6.57
C LYS A 102 3.44 15.30 -5.38
N ARG A 103 2.20 15.22 -4.90
CA ARG A 103 1.72 16.01 -3.74
C ARG A 103 2.44 15.66 -2.44
N SER A 104 2.96 14.44 -2.33
CA SER A 104 3.72 13.99 -1.16
C SER A 104 5.12 14.61 -1.02
N GLY A 105 5.57 15.42 -1.99
CA GLY A 105 6.82 16.17 -1.89
C GLY A 105 8.05 15.27 -1.95
N SER A 106 8.90 15.32 -0.93
CA SER A 106 10.09 14.46 -0.77
C SER A 106 9.93 13.38 0.30
N LEU A 107 8.77 13.32 0.96
CA LEU A 107 8.53 12.45 2.11
C LEU A 107 8.60 10.95 1.74
N PRO A 108 8.93 10.06 2.69
CA PRO A 108 8.84 8.62 2.46
C PRO A 108 7.41 8.17 2.10
N LEU A 109 7.32 7.12 1.28
CA LEU A 109 6.08 6.64 0.70
C LEU A 109 5.73 5.23 1.18
N ASP A 110 4.46 5.03 1.54
CA ASP A 110 3.88 3.71 1.76
C ASP A 110 2.87 3.41 0.65
N ILE A 111 3.12 2.36 -0.12
CA ILE A 111 2.34 2.05 -1.32
C ILE A 111 1.79 0.64 -1.19
N LYS A 112 0.45 0.52 -1.24
CA LYS A 112 -0.27 -0.75 -1.23
C LYS A 112 -1.12 -0.90 -2.48
N MET A 113 -0.98 -2.02 -3.18
CA MET A 113 -1.66 -2.24 -4.45
C MET A 113 -2.29 -3.63 -4.50
N MET A 114 -3.60 -3.69 -4.76
CA MET A 114 -4.32 -4.92 -5.06
C MET A 114 -4.80 -4.87 -6.50
N VAL A 115 -4.26 -5.74 -7.35
CA VAL A 115 -4.60 -5.82 -8.79
C VAL A 115 -5.28 -7.15 -9.07
N ALA A 116 -6.45 -7.14 -9.72
CA ALA A 116 -7.09 -8.37 -10.21
C ALA A 116 -6.74 -8.64 -11.68
N LYS A 117 -7.12 -9.83 -12.16
CA LYS A 117 -7.15 -10.17 -13.59
C LYS A 117 -7.94 -9.10 -14.34
N GLY A 118 -7.30 -8.38 -15.25
CA GLY A 118 -8.01 -7.50 -16.16
C GLY A 118 -8.98 -8.31 -17.01
N GLN A 119 -10.27 -7.96 -16.98
CA GLN A 119 -11.22 -8.43 -17.97
C GLN A 119 -10.97 -7.68 -19.28
N GLY A 120 -10.04 -8.19 -20.10
CA GLY A 120 -9.92 -7.88 -21.54
C GLY A 120 -9.48 -6.46 -21.95
N LYS A 121 -9.59 -5.42 -21.11
CA LYS A 121 -9.11 -4.08 -21.42
C LYS A 121 -7.67 -3.92 -20.94
N ARG A 122 -6.78 -3.48 -21.84
CA ARG A 122 -5.35 -3.20 -21.60
C ARG A 122 -5.18 -2.12 -20.52
N LEU A 123 -5.35 -2.46 -19.25
CA LEU A 123 -4.96 -1.57 -18.16
C LEU A 123 -3.46 -1.31 -18.27
N LYS A 124 -3.06 -0.03 -18.28
CA LYS A 124 -1.64 0.33 -18.13
C LYS A 124 -1.15 -0.26 -16.80
N ASN A 125 0.04 -0.85 -16.81
CA ASN A 125 0.61 -1.46 -15.61
C ASN A 125 0.83 -0.36 -14.54
N PRO A 126 0.16 -0.43 -13.37
CA PRO A 126 0.21 0.61 -12.33
C PRO A 126 1.61 0.80 -11.75
N LEU A 127 2.47 -0.23 -11.82
CA LEU A 127 3.87 -0.11 -11.38
C LEU A 127 4.63 0.97 -12.14
N LYS A 128 4.28 1.25 -13.41
CA LYS A 128 4.93 2.32 -14.18
C LYS A 128 4.72 3.71 -13.58
N ALA A 129 3.65 3.92 -12.80
CA ALA A 129 3.34 5.20 -12.16
C ALA A 129 4.11 5.39 -10.86
N VAL A 130 4.32 4.32 -10.10
CA VAL A 130 4.95 4.38 -8.76
C VAL A 130 6.48 4.25 -8.82
N ILE A 131 7.00 3.53 -9.82
CA ILE A 131 8.43 3.26 -9.98
C ILE A 131 9.32 4.51 -10.05
N PRO A 132 8.93 5.61 -10.72
CA PRO A 132 9.74 6.84 -10.73
C PRO A 132 10.02 7.39 -9.32
N PHE A 133 9.23 6.99 -8.32
CA PHE A 133 9.36 7.41 -6.93
C PHE A 133 10.03 6.35 -6.04
N ILE A 134 10.61 5.29 -6.61
CA ILE A 134 11.19 4.16 -5.86
C ILE A 134 12.25 4.58 -4.83
N HIS A 135 12.96 5.67 -5.09
CA HIS A 135 13.96 6.22 -4.18
C HIS A 135 13.37 6.69 -2.83
N ARG A 136 12.05 6.89 -2.77
CA ARG A 136 11.30 7.34 -1.59
C ARG A 136 10.46 6.25 -0.95
N TRP A 137 10.43 5.04 -1.51
CA TRP A 137 9.60 3.97 -0.95
C TRP A 137 10.14 3.55 0.41
N ARG A 138 9.26 3.56 1.41
CA ARG A 138 9.49 3.02 2.76
C ARG A 138 8.81 1.68 2.91
N CYS A 139 7.54 1.60 2.53
CA CYS A 139 6.77 0.36 2.50
C CYS A 139 6.20 0.13 1.11
N PHE A 140 6.39 -1.07 0.56
CA PHE A 140 5.80 -1.47 -0.72
C PHE A 140 5.09 -2.81 -0.60
N GLU A 141 3.77 -2.81 -0.75
CA GLU A 141 2.93 -3.99 -0.77
C GLU A 141 2.22 -4.13 -2.12
N VAL A 142 2.33 -5.29 -2.75
CA VAL A 142 1.65 -5.59 -3.99
C VAL A 142 1.05 -6.97 -3.96
N ASP A 143 -0.22 -7.06 -4.34
CA ASP A 143 -0.95 -8.30 -4.47
C ASP A 143 -1.61 -8.37 -5.87
N SER A 144 -0.98 -9.11 -6.78
CA SER A 144 -1.24 -9.00 -8.22
C SER A 144 -0.89 -10.26 -9.03
N PRO A 145 -1.36 -10.39 -10.28
CA PRO A 145 -0.82 -11.38 -11.21
C PRO A 145 0.66 -11.14 -11.54
N LEU A 146 1.40 -12.20 -11.84
CA LEU A 146 2.86 -12.18 -12.00
C LEU A 146 3.37 -11.19 -13.06
N HIS A 147 2.64 -11.00 -14.16
CA HIS A 147 3.01 -10.07 -15.24
C HIS A 147 3.02 -8.59 -14.80
N ILE A 148 2.33 -8.24 -13.73
CA ILE A 148 2.33 -6.89 -13.18
C ILE A 148 3.72 -6.54 -12.66
N LEU A 149 4.47 -7.48 -12.09
CA LEU A 149 5.79 -7.25 -11.50
C LEU A 149 6.91 -7.00 -12.52
N ARG A 150 6.65 -7.18 -13.83
CA ARG A 150 7.65 -7.03 -14.90
C ARG A 150 8.48 -5.75 -14.82
N PRO A 151 7.91 -4.55 -14.59
CA PRO A 151 8.69 -3.33 -14.51
C PRO A 151 9.73 -3.34 -13.38
N LEU A 152 9.45 -4.02 -12.25
CA LEU A 152 10.40 -4.12 -11.13
C LEU A 152 11.64 -4.96 -11.47
N LEU A 153 11.47 -6.01 -12.30
CA LEU A 153 12.58 -6.84 -12.78
C LEU A 153 13.55 -6.09 -13.71
N LEU A 154 13.07 -5.01 -14.34
CA LEU A 154 13.82 -4.22 -15.31
C LEU A 154 14.58 -3.05 -14.66
N LEU A 155 14.38 -2.80 -13.36
CA LEU A 155 15.01 -1.66 -12.68
C LEU A 155 16.50 -1.91 -12.38
N PRO A 156 17.34 -0.87 -12.56
CA PRO A 156 18.77 -0.93 -12.23
C PRO A 156 19.02 -0.98 -10.71
N LYS A 157 20.25 -1.34 -10.33
CA LYS A 157 20.70 -1.50 -8.92
C LYS A 157 21.44 -0.27 -8.39
N PRO A 158 21.39 -0.03 -7.06
CA PRO A 158 20.23 -0.08 -6.18
C PRO A 158 19.32 1.14 -6.43
N SER A 159 18.00 0.99 -6.30
CA SER A 159 17.04 2.07 -6.58
C SER A 159 16.17 2.48 -5.37
N ALA A 160 16.21 1.72 -4.26
CA ALA A 160 15.29 1.88 -3.12
C ALA A 160 16.03 2.08 -1.77
N PRO A 161 16.61 3.27 -1.50
CA PRO A 161 17.45 3.52 -0.34
C PRO A 161 16.67 3.64 0.99
N LEU A 162 15.38 4.02 0.94
CA LEU A 162 14.53 4.19 2.13
C LEU A 162 13.67 2.96 2.45
N LEU A 163 13.74 1.91 1.64
CA LEU A 163 12.82 0.78 1.73
C LEU A 163 13.09 -0.02 3.00
N GLU A 164 12.08 -0.15 3.84
CA GLU A 164 12.07 -0.85 5.12
C GLU A 164 11.29 -2.16 5.03
N HIS A 165 10.17 -2.13 4.30
CA HIS A 165 9.26 -3.25 4.13
C HIS A 165 8.92 -3.48 2.66
N VAL A 166 8.98 -4.74 2.24
CA VAL A 166 8.42 -5.15 0.96
C VAL A 166 7.59 -6.42 1.09
N CYS A 167 6.37 -6.39 0.55
CA CYS A 167 5.46 -7.51 0.51
C CYS A 167 4.98 -7.76 -0.92
N ILE A 168 5.26 -8.94 -1.46
CA ILE A 168 4.87 -9.35 -2.80
C ILE A 168 4.01 -10.61 -2.70
N HIS A 169 2.72 -10.46 -2.96
CA HIS A 169 1.80 -11.57 -3.15
C HIS A 169 1.46 -11.72 -4.64
N VAL A 170 1.65 -12.93 -5.15
CA VAL A 170 1.31 -13.27 -6.53
C VAL A 170 0.06 -14.13 -6.55
N ARG A 171 -0.95 -13.70 -7.32
CA ARG A 171 -2.19 -14.47 -7.55
C ARG A 171 -2.28 -14.97 -8.98
N GLN A 172 -3.10 -15.99 -9.21
CA GLN A 172 -3.50 -16.44 -10.57
C GLN A 172 -2.31 -16.79 -11.48
N VAL A 173 -1.36 -17.56 -10.95
CA VAL A 173 -0.20 -18.01 -11.70
C VAL A 173 -0.66 -19.01 -12.78
N THR A 174 -0.35 -18.72 -14.04
CA THR A 174 -0.49 -19.66 -15.15
C THR A 174 0.88 -20.20 -15.55
N GLU A 175 0.95 -21.39 -16.16
CA GLU A 175 2.20 -21.97 -16.68
C GLU A 175 2.96 -20.97 -17.56
N ARG A 176 2.26 -20.37 -18.54
CA ARG A 176 2.84 -19.35 -19.43
C ARG A 176 3.41 -18.14 -18.66
N SER A 177 2.71 -17.67 -17.63
CA SER A 177 3.21 -16.54 -16.81
C SER A 177 4.45 -16.93 -16.01
N LEU A 178 4.48 -18.17 -15.53
CA LEU A 178 5.57 -18.72 -14.74
C LEU A 178 6.81 -18.99 -15.59
N GLU A 179 6.66 -19.58 -16.79
CA GLU A 179 7.74 -19.80 -17.74
C GLU A 179 8.43 -18.50 -18.11
N TRP A 180 7.64 -17.47 -18.47
CA TRP A 180 8.17 -16.15 -18.76
C TRP A 180 8.95 -15.58 -17.57
N PHE A 181 8.36 -15.65 -16.37
CA PHE A 181 8.98 -15.10 -15.17
C PHE A 181 10.26 -15.85 -14.80
N LYS A 182 10.27 -17.18 -14.88
CA LYS A 182 11.46 -18.02 -14.67
C LYS A 182 12.58 -17.60 -15.61
N ARG A 183 12.28 -17.48 -16.91
CA ARG A 183 13.27 -17.08 -17.92
C ARG A 183 13.87 -15.71 -17.64
N ASP A 184 13.03 -14.69 -17.44
CA ASP A 184 13.49 -13.32 -17.22
C ASP A 184 14.18 -13.19 -15.83
N ALA A 185 13.62 -13.78 -14.78
CA ALA A 185 14.22 -13.77 -13.44
C ALA A 185 15.57 -14.49 -13.40
N GLN A 186 15.70 -15.64 -14.07
CA GLN A 186 16.96 -16.38 -14.14
C GLN A 186 18.03 -15.61 -14.91
N GLN A 187 17.67 -14.95 -16.02
CA GLN A 187 18.59 -14.07 -16.74
C GLN A 187 19.06 -12.90 -15.85
N ARG A 188 18.15 -12.31 -15.07
CA ARG A 188 18.48 -11.22 -14.14
C ARG A 188 19.30 -11.70 -12.95
N LEU A 189 19.02 -12.88 -12.42
CA LEU A 189 19.80 -13.51 -11.38
C LEU A 189 21.23 -13.79 -11.87
N ALA A 190 21.40 -14.33 -13.08
CA ALA A 190 22.73 -14.57 -13.65
C ALA A 190 23.51 -13.26 -13.86
N LYS A 191 22.85 -12.22 -14.37
CA LYS A 191 23.50 -10.93 -14.65
C LYS A 191 23.79 -10.10 -13.39
N ASN A 192 22.85 -10.09 -12.45
CA ASN A 192 22.84 -9.14 -11.35
C ASN A 192 23.00 -9.82 -9.98
N GLY A 193 22.87 -11.14 -9.85
CA GLY A 193 22.85 -11.85 -8.57
C GLY A 193 21.52 -11.75 -7.81
N ALA A 194 20.49 -11.11 -8.38
CA ALA A 194 19.11 -11.11 -7.85
C ALA A 194 18.09 -10.80 -8.96
N ALA A 195 16.91 -11.40 -8.89
CA ALA A 195 15.83 -11.12 -9.84
C ALA A 195 15.22 -9.72 -9.63
N PHE A 196 14.90 -9.34 -8.39
CA PHE A 196 14.52 -7.96 -8.03
C PHE A 196 15.75 -7.15 -7.63
N SER A 197 16.51 -6.84 -8.66
CA SER A 197 17.74 -6.07 -8.58
C SER A 197 17.60 -4.75 -7.81
N CYS A 198 16.47 -4.07 -7.95
CA CYS A 198 16.16 -2.78 -7.31
C CYS A 198 16.19 -2.79 -5.77
N PHE A 199 15.92 -3.93 -5.14
CA PHE A 199 15.94 -4.07 -3.68
C PHE A 199 17.31 -4.52 -3.14
N LEU A 200 18.22 -4.95 -4.01
CA LEU A 200 19.55 -5.36 -3.59
C LEU A 200 20.31 -4.14 -3.07
N GLY A 201 20.80 -4.19 -1.83
CA GLY A 201 21.55 -3.08 -1.23
C GLY A 201 20.67 -1.96 -0.67
N ALA A 202 19.35 -2.17 -0.54
CA ALA A 202 18.46 -1.28 0.22
C ALA A 202 18.86 -1.30 1.71
N PRO A 203 19.56 -0.27 2.23
CA PRO A 203 20.26 -0.34 3.52
C PRO A 203 19.32 -0.42 4.73
N ARG A 204 18.05 -0.06 4.54
CA ARG A 204 17.02 -0.08 5.58
C ARG A 204 16.11 -1.29 5.50
N LEU A 205 16.27 -2.16 4.50
CA LEU A 205 15.32 -3.24 4.25
C LEU A 205 15.48 -4.31 5.31
N TYR A 206 14.51 -4.39 6.22
CA TYR A 206 14.53 -5.33 7.33
C TYR A 206 13.41 -6.37 7.23
N SER A 207 12.33 -6.08 6.49
CA SER A 207 11.17 -6.94 6.34
C SER A 207 10.91 -7.30 4.89
N LEU A 208 10.91 -8.59 4.58
CA LEU A 208 10.54 -9.14 3.27
C LEU A 208 9.45 -10.19 3.44
N HIS A 209 8.32 -9.97 2.76
CA HIS A 209 7.29 -10.96 2.55
C HIS A 209 7.17 -11.31 1.06
N ALA A 210 7.22 -12.59 0.72
CA ALA A 210 6.93 -13.05 -0.64
C ALA A 210 6.09 -14.31 -0.63
N GLY A 211 4.97 -14.33 -1.36
CA GLY A 211 4.05 -15.47 -1.36
C GLY A 211 3.27 -15.61 -2.65
N VAL A 212 2.73 -16.81 -2.87
CA VAL A 212 1.85 -17.15 -3.98
C VAL A 212 0.52 -17.62 -3.41
N SER A 213 -0.58 -17.09 -3.93
CA SER A 213 -1.91 -17.60 -3.61
C SER A 213 -2.41 -18.45 -4.77
N HIS A 214 -2.70 -19.71 -4.46
CA HIS A 214 -3.24 -20.69 -5.40
C HIS A 214 -4.74 -20.48 -5.56
N ASP A 215 -5.21 -20.38 -6.81
CA ASP A 215 -6.63 -20.45 -7.12
C ASP A 215 -7.00 -21.94 -7.21
N SER A 216 -7.78 -22.43 -6.25
CA SER A 216 -7.98 -23.84 -5.91
C SER A 216 -8.81 -24.66 -6.92
N ARG A 217 -8.79 -24.33 -8.22
CA ARG A 217 -9.68 -24.98 -9.20
C ARG A 217 -9.05 -25.65 -10.41
N ARG A 218 -7.75 -25.50 -10.72
CA ARG A 218 -7.10 -26.30 -11.78
C ARG A 218 -5.65 -26.63 -11.42
N GLY A 219 -5.35 -27.93 -11.39
CA GLY A 219 -4.03 -28.49 -11.07
C GLY A 219 -2.95 -28.02 -12.05
N GLY A 220 -1.76 -27.84 -11.49
CA GLY A 220 -0.58 -27.28 -12.16
C GLY A 220 0.27 -26.54 -11.14
N ARG A 221 0.89 -27.28 -10.22
CA ARG A 221 1.58 -26.79 -9.02
C ARG A 221 3.07 -26.71 -9.31
N SER A 222 3.55 -25.52 -9.65
CA SER A 222 4.98 -25.26 -9.65
C SER A 222 5.27 -24.01 -8.83
N PRO A 223 6.08 -24.13 -7.78
CA PRO A 223 6.39 -22.99 -6.93
C PRO A 223 7.14 -21.91 -7.73
N LEU A 224 6.89 -20.64 -7.37
CA LEU A 224 7.75 -19.56 -7.84
C LEU A 224 9.15 -19.84 -7.27
N PRO A 225 10.22 -19.68 -8.07
CA PRO A 225 11.59 -19.88 -7.60
C PRO A 225 11.98 -18.76 -6.64
N LEU A 226 11.44 -18.81 -5.41
CA LEU A 226 11.53 -17.76 -4.40
C LEU A 226 12.96 -17.58 -3.86
N ASP A 227 13.79 -18.61 -4.04
CA ASP A 227 15.22 -18.69 -3.78
C ASP A 227 16.07 -17.62 -4.50
N THR A 228 15.48 -16.89 -5.45
CA THR A 228 16.19 -15.96 -6.34
C THR A 228 16.02 -14.48 -5.97
N PHE A 229 15.26 -14.18 -4.91
CA PHE A 229 14.75 -12.81 -4.65
C PHE A 229 15.39 -12.05 -3.50
N ILE A 230 16.20 -12.69 -2.65
CA ILE A 230 16.37 -12.18 -1.28
C ILE A 230 17.80 -11.63 -1.06
N PRO A 231 17.96 -10.33 -0.74
CA PRO A 231 19.22 -9.80 -0.23
C PRO A 231 19.42 -10.22 1.24
N TYR A 232 19.96 -11.43 1.44
CA TYR A 232 19.99 -12.14 2.73
C TYR A 232 20.75 -11.46 3.90
N LYS A 233 21.62 -10.47 3.64
CA LYS A 233 22.53 -9.94 4.67
C LYS A 233 21.86 -9.00 5.69
N GLN A 234 20.77 -8.32 5.32
CA GLN A 234 20.18 -7.22 6.10
C GLN A 234 18.76 -7.51 6.65
N ILE A 235 18.13 -8.59 6.20
CA ILE A 235 16.75 -8.93 6.57
C ILE A 235 16.68 -9.55 7.97
N THR A 236 15.81 -9.02 8.83
CA THR A 236 15.52 -9.52 10.19
C THR A 236 14.17 -10.20 10.27
N HIS A 237 13.21 -9.81 9.42
CA HIS A 237 11.90 -10.43 9.31
C HIS A 237 11.72 -10.99 7.90
N LEU A 238 11.71 -12.31 7.78
CA LEU A 238 11.44 -13.01 6.53
C LEU A 238 10.22 -13.91 6.70
N THR A 239 9.15 -13.54 6.01
CA THR A 239 7.97 -14.39 5.90
C THR A 239 7.82 -14.82 4.46
N LEU A 240 7.61 -16.10 4.27
CA LEU A 240 7.45 -16.68 2.97
C LEU A 240 6.13 -17.44 2.96
N GLY A 241 5.33 -17.23 1.91
CA GLY A 241 4.04 -17.90 1.73
C GLY A 241 4.18 -19.41 1.55
N GLU A 242 3.05 -20.14 1.57
CA GLU A 242 3.03 -21.60 1.48
C GLU A 242 3.83 -22.14 0.28
N PHE A 243 4.72 -23.11 0.55
CA PHE A 243 5.58 -23.77 -0.42
C PHE A 243 5.13 -25.21 -0.63
N GLU A 244 4.90 -25.60 -1.89
CA GLU A 244 4.49 -26.98 -2.20
C GLU A 244 5.67 -27.93 -2.48
N SER A 245 6.91 -27.45 -2.69
CA SER A 245 8.07 -28.31 -3.06
C SER A 245 9.09 -28.46 -1.94
N VAL A 246 9.23 -29.67 -1.42
CA VAL A 246 10.23 -30.09 -0.40
C VAL A 246 11.68 -29.66 -0.72
N LYS A 247 12.04 -29.53 -2.00
CA LYS A 247 13.40 -29.13 -2.43
C LYS A 247 13.66 -27.62 -2.28
N GLU A 248 12.71 -26.77 -2.69
CA GLU A 248 12.82 -25.30 -2.51
C GLU A 248 12.58 -24.93 -1.04
N SER A 249 11.72 -25.69 -0.35
CA SER A 249 11.49 -25.57 1.08
C SER A 249 12.79 -25.65 1.89
N ARG A 250 13.71 -26.58 1.61
CA ARG A 250 14.91 -26.74 2.46
C ARG A 250 15.82 -25.51 2.47
N LYS A 251 16.11 -24.94 1.31
CA LYS A 251 17.00 -23.76 1.21
C LYS A 251 16.33 -22.52 1.81
N LEU A 252 15.04 -22.33 1.56
CA LEU A 252 14.28 -21.22 2.12
C LEU A 252 13.98 -21.38 3.62
N LEU A 253 13.79 -22.60 4.11
CA LEU A 253 13.72 -22.90 5.53
C LEU A 253 15.06 -22.65 6.22
N LEU A 254 16.18 -23.03 5.62
CA LEU A 254 17.51 -22.71 6.15
C LEU A 254 17.71 -21.21 6.24
N VAL A 255 17.32 -20.45 5.21
CA VAL A 255 17.35 -18.98 5.26
C VAL A 255 16.42 -18.45 6.35
N LYS A 256 15.18 -18.95 6.44
CA LYS A 256 14.22 -18.53 7.46
C LYS A 256 14.76 -18.78 8.87
N GLN A 257 15.40 -19.93 9.10
CA GLN A 257 16.08 -20.27 10.36
C GLN A 257 17.30 -19.37 10.62
N GLN A 258 18.11 -19.05 9.61
CA GLN A 258 19.22 -18.10 9.74
C GLN A 258 18.73 -16.69 10.10
N VAL A 259 17.65 -16.23 9.49
CA VAL A 259 17.02 -14.94 9.80
C VAL A 259 16.43 -14.95 11.21
N GLN A 260 15.70 -16.01 11.59
CA GLN A 260 15.11 -16.15 12.93
C GLN A 260 16.16 -16.25 14.05
N SER A 261 17.26 -16.99 13.82
CA SER A 261 18.37 -17.08 14.78
C SER A 261 19.12 -15.76 14.94
N LYS A 262 19.22 -14.96 13.88
CA LYS A 262 19.76 -13.59 13.95
C LYS A 262 18.82 -12.65 14.70
N ALA A 263 17.51 -12.73 14.44
CA ALA A 263 16.49 -11.92 15.12
C ALA A 263 16.39 -12.25 16.63
N GLY A 264 16.51 -13.52 17.00
CA GLY A 264 16.52 -13.98 18.40
C GLY A 264 17.75 -13.53 19.20
N ARG A 265 18.85 -13.16 18.54
CA ARG A 265 20.02 -12.54 19.20
C ARG A 265 19.88 -11.04 19.41
N THR A 266 18.98 -10.37 18.67
CA THR A 266 18.76 -8.91 18.76
C THR A 266 17.60 -8.51 19.67
N HIS A 267 16.71 -9.43 20.05
CA HIS A 267 15.59 -9.15 20.98
C HIS A 267 15.62 -10.10 22.19
N SER A 268 16.55 -9.86 23.12
CA SER A 268 16.31 -10.18 24.52
C SER A 268 15.48 -9.04 25.11
N GLY A 269 14.16 -9.11 24.90
CA GLY A 269 13.24 -8.07 25.34
C GLY A 269 12.01 -7.95 24.46
N MET A 270 10.89 -8.44 25.00
CA MET A 270 9.50 -8.06 24.71
C MET A 270 8.63 -9.05 23.89
N ARG A 271 7.39 -9.13 24.38
CA ARG A 271 6.38 -10.20 24.32
C ARG A 271 5.84 -10.51 22.92
N ILE A 272 5.55 -11.80 22.72
CA ILE A 272 4.72 -12.34 21.63
C ILE A 272 3.25 -12.13 22.03
N GLU A 273 2.52 -11.29 21.31
CA GLU A 273 1.06 -11.36 21.24
C GLU A 273 0.68 -12.31 20.10
N THR A 274 0.17 -13.48 20.48
CA THR A 274 -0.54 -14.41 19.60
C THR A 274 -1.99 -13.92 19.49
N ASP A 275 -2.39 -13.39 18.34
CA ASP A 275 -3.80 -13.22 18.02
C ASP A 275 -4.34 -14.51 17.40
N GLU A 276 -4.73 -15.45 18.27
CA GLU A 276 -5.70 -16.49 17.94
C GLU A 276 -7.10 -15.88 18.03
N ARG A 277 -7.77 -15.65 16.89
CA ARG A 277 -9.23 -15.64 16.89
C ARG A 277 -9.81 -16.39 15.69
N ARG A 278 -10.60 -17.39 16.10
CA ARG A 278 -11.56 -18.26 15.40
C ARG A 278 -12.35 -17.59 14.29
#